data_AF-A0A0N7JFF7-F1
#
_entry.id   AF-A0A0N7JFF7-F1
#
_cell.length_a   1.000
_cell.length_b   1.000
_cell.length_c   1.000
_cell.angle_alpha   90.00
_cell.angle_beta   90.00
_cell.angle_gamma   90.00
#
_symmetry.space_group_name_H-M   'P 1'
#
loop_
_entity.id
_entity.type
_entity.pdbx_description
1 polymer ?
#
loop_
_entity_poly.entity_id
_entity_poly.type
_entity_poly.pdbx_seq_one_letter_code
_entity_poly.pdbx_strand_id
1 'polypeptide(L)'
;MKLTVILIFFGCLQVSADGFSQKITLSEKNTTFNALFENIKKQSGYTFFYNNKLIKEEGRISIEMEEVSLEDALNQIFKNRPYSYMILNKTVVIKKKIIEKEASSRGKLWLFCRLREKW
;
A
#
# COMPACT_ATOMS: atom_id res chain seq x y z
N MET A 1 -33.50 16.30 35.85
CA MET A 1 -32.08 16.21 35.45
C MET A 1 -31.57 14.79 35.64
N LYS A 2 -31.97 13.86 34.76
CA LYS A 2 -31.59 12.43 34.80
C LYS A 2 -31.42 11.86 33.38
N LEU A 3 -32.22 12.36 32.43
CA LEU A 3 -32.15 11.96 31.01
C LEU A 3 -30.88 12.43 30.29
N THR A 4 -30.30 13.57 30.69
CA THR A 4 -29.13 14.15 30.03
C THR A 4 -27.87 13.28 30.17
N VAL A 5 -27.73 12.55 31.28
CA VAL A 5 -26.60 11.65 31.53
C VAL A 5 -26.66 10.42 30.64
N ILE A 6 -27.87 9.88 30.40
CA ILE A 6 -28.08 8.69 29.58
C ILE A 6 -27.76 8.99 28.10
N LEU A 7 -28.12 10.19 27.63
CA LEU A 7 -27.92 10.60 26.23
C LEU A 7 -26.44 10.84 25.90
N ILE A 8 -25.67 11.37 26.87
CA ILE A 8 -24.22 11.51 26.77
C ILE A 8 -23.51 10.14 26.84
N PHE A 9 -24.00 9.21 27.65
CA PHE A 9 -23.43 7.88 27.76
C PHE A 9 -23.59 7.09 26.45
N PHE A 10 -24.76 7.17 25.81
CA PHE A 10 -24.97 6.55 24.49
C PHE A 10 -24.18 7.21 23.36
N GLY A 11 -23.96 8.52 23.41
CA GLY A 11 -23.17 9.25 22.41
C GLY A 11 -21.68 8.88 22.40
N CYS A 12 -21.10 8.61 23.57
CA CYS A 12 -19.69 8.19 23.67
C CYS A 12 -19.44 6.76 23.16
N LEU A 13 -20.46 5.89 23.16
CA LEU A 13 -20.33 4.51 22.64
C LEU A 13 -20.38 4.44 21.10
N GLN A 14 -20.82 5.49 20.40
CA GLN A 14 -20.86 5.50 18.92
C GLN A 14 -19.52 5.88 18.27
N VAL A 15 -18.48 6.21 19.04
CA VAL A 15 -17.12 6.34 18.50
C VAL A 15 -16.49 4.95 18.43
N SER A 16 -16.96 4.15 17.47
CA SER A 16 -16.33 2.88 17.12
C SER A 16 -15.77 2.96 15.69
N ALA A 17 -14.44 2.99 15.63
CA ALA A 17 -13.60 2.44 14.56
C ALA A 17 -13.70 3.01 13.14
N ASP A 18 -13.38 4.30 12.98
CA ASP A 18 -12.70 4.79 11.76
C ASP A 18 -11.36 5.36 12.21
N GLY A 19 -10.40 4.45 12.38
CA GLY A 19 -9.14 4.69 13.09
C GLY A 19 -8.21 5.61 12.31
N PHE A 20 -7.85 6.75 12.92
CA PHE A 20 -6.55 7.43 12.85
C PHE A 20 -5.83 7.60 11.49
N SER A 21 -6.54 7.58 10.36
CA SER A 21 -5.97 8.02 9.08
C SER A 21 -6.79 9.19 8.55
N GLN A 22 -6.12 10.30 8.26
CA GLN A 22 -6.72 11.33 7.42
C GLN A 22 -7.17 10.68 6.11
N LYS A 23 -8.42 10.93 5.73
CA LYS A 23 -8.94 10.54 4.42
C LYS A 23 -8.27 11.39 3.35
N ILE A 24 -7.74 10.74 2.33
CA ILE A 24 -7.03 11.37 1.22
C ILE A 24 -7.86 11.13 -0.04
N THR A 25 -8.05 12.19 -0.81
CA THR A 25 -8.70 12.10 -2.12
C THR A 25 -7.68 12.48 -3.18
N LEU A 26 -7.45 11.55 -4.11
CA LEU A 26 -6.43 11.68 -5.14
C LEU A 26 -7.02 11.25 -6.49
N SER A 27 -7.32 12.23 -7.34
CA SER A 27 -7.72 12.01 -8.73
C SER A 27 -6.62 12.56 -9.63
N GLU A 28 -5.61 11.74 -9.89
CA GLU A 28 -4.48 12.15 -10.73
C GLU A 28 -4.31 11.20 -11.92
N LYS A 29 -4.40 11.78 -13.11
CA LYS A 29 -4.25 11.08 -14.38
C LYS A 29 -2.92 11.49 -15.01
N ASN A 30 -2.08 10.50 -15.30
CA ASN A 30 -0.78 10.68 -15.97
C ASN A 30 0.24 11.53 -15.19
N THR A 31 0.25 11.43 -13.87
CA THR A 31 1.16 12.18 -13.00
C THR A 31 2.46 11.40 -12.75
N THR A 32 3.55 12.14 -12.49
CA THR A 32 4.80 11.56 -11.98
C THR A 32 4.69 11.25 -10.48
N PHE A 33 5.32 10.19 -10.02
CA PHE A 33 5.40 9.86 -8.58
C PHE A 33 5.86 11.01 -7.70
N ASN A 34 6.73 11.89 -8.20
CA ASN A 34 7.21 13.04 -7.44
C ASN A 34 6.07 13.99 -7.08
N ALA A 35 5.22 14.34 -8.06
CA ALA A 35 4.05 15.17 -7.84
C ALA A 35 2.96 14.44 -7.04
N LEU A 36 2.77 13.14 -7.28
CA LEU A 36 1.86 12.31 -6.52
C LEU A 36 2.21 12.29 -5.02
N PHE A 37 3.48 12.02 -4.67
CA PHE A 37 3.94 12.03 -3.29
C PHE A 37 3.93 13.42 -2.67
N GLU A 38 4.15 14.48 -3.45
CA GLU A 38 4.01 15.85 -2.97
C GLU A 38 2.56 16.16 -2.58
N ASN A 39 1.59 15.74 -3.39
CA ASN A 39 0.17 15.94 -3.12
C ASN A 39 -0.31 15.09 -1.94
N ILE A 40 0.14 13.84 -1.85
CA ILE A 40 -0.14 12.98 -0.68
C ILE A 40 0.49 13.59 0.59
N LYS A 41 1.72 14.12 0.51
CA LYS A 41 2.38 14.81 1.62
C LYS A 41 1.60 16.04 2.09
N LYS A 42 1.07 16.84 1.15
CA LYS A 42 0.26 18.02 1.47
C LYS A 42 -1.04 17.66 2.19
N GLN A 43 -1.72 16.59 1.78
CA GLN A 43 -2.99 16.18 2.38
C GLN A 43 -2.82 15.43 3.72
N SER A 44 -1.83 14.55 3.81
CA SER A 44 -1.66 13.63 4.95
C SER A 44 -0.65 14.11 6.00
N GLY A 45 0.24 15.05 5.65
CA GLY A 45 1.32 15.49 6.53
C GLY A 45 2.45 14.45 6.74
N TYR A 46 2.44 13.33 6.02
CA TYR A 46 3.49 12.31 6.07
C TYR A 46 4.69 12.69 5.20
N THR A 47 5.89 12.29 5.63
CA THR A 47 7.13 12.47 4.88
C THR A 47 7.48 11.19 4.12
N PHE A 48 7.70 11.28 2.81
CA PHE A 48 8.11 10.14 2.00
C PHE A 48 9.63 10.11 1.88
N PHE A 49 10.23 8.93 2.13
CA PHE A 49 11.65 8.67 1.97
C PHE A 49 11.85 7.56 0.95
N TYR A 50 12.53 7.89 -0.15
CA TYR A 50 12.73 6.99 -1.28
C TYR A 50 14.02 7.34 -2.04
N ASN A 51 14.53 6.38 -2.80
CA ASN A 51 15.64 6.64 -3.72
C ASN A 51 15.10 7.24 -5.02
N ASN A 52 15.51 8.46 -5.34
CA ASN A 52 15.08 9.21 -6.52
C ASN A 52 15.36 8.47 -7.85
N LYS A 53 16.37 7.60 -7.88
CA LYS A 53 16.67 6.74 -9.05
C LYS A 53 15.57 5.71 -9.32
N LEU A 54 15.04 5.10 -8.27
CA LEU A 54 14.02 4.05 -8.38
C LEU A 54 12.69 4.59 -8.91
N ILE A 55 12.35 5.82 -8.55
CA ILE A 55 11.11 6.47 -8.97
C ILE A 55 11.17 6.95 -10.41
N LYS A 56 12.33 7.47 -10.86
CA LYS A 56 12.48 7.93 -12.24
C LYS A 56 12.30 6.81 -13.27
N GLU A 57 12.61 5.58 -12.89
CA GLU A 57 12.46 4.39 -13.76
C GLU A 57 10.99 3.97 -13.95
N GLU A 58 10.08 4.34 -13.04
CA GLU A 58 8.69 3.85 -13.02
C GLU A 58 7.70 4.64 -13.88
N GLY A 59 8.14 5.73 -14.51
CA GLY A 59 7.34 6.50 -15.45
C GLY A 59 6.14 7.23 -14.83
N ARG A 60 5.08 7.39 -15.62
CA ARG A 60 3.85 8.10 -15.24
C ARG A 60 2.78 7.11 -14.75
N ILE A 61 1.96 7.56 -13.82
CA ILE A 61 0.91 6.76 -13.18
C ILE A 61 -0.43 7.49 -13.25
N SER A 62 -1.50 6.71 -13.40
CA SER A 62 -2.88 7.21 -13.37
C SER A 62 -3.62 6.44 -12.27
N ILE A 63 -4.07 7.15 -11.24
CA ILE A 63 -4.72 6.55 -10.08
C ILE A 63 -5.85 7.49 -9.64
N GLU A 64 -7.02 6.90 -9.38
CA GLU A 64 -8.23 7.60 -8.98
C GLU A 64 -8.76 6.92 -7.72
N MET A 65 -8.69 7.63 -6.59
CA MET A 65 -9.06 7.14 -5.27
C MET A 65 -9.77 8.26 -4.50
N GLU A 66 -10.93 7.96 -3.92
CA GLU A 66 -11.72 8.90 -3.14
C GLU A 66 -11.89 8.39 -1.71
N GLU A 67 -11.68 9.27 -0.72
CA GLU A 67 -11.88 8.96 0.69
C GLU A 67 -11.12 7.73 1.22
N VAL A 68 -9.90 7.50 0.73
CA VAL A 68 -9.08 6.36 1.16
C VAL A 68 -8.11 6.72 2.29
N SER A 69 -7.76 5.74 3.12
CA SER A 69 -6.68 5.88 4.07
C SER A 69 -5.32 5.97 3.35
N LEU A 70 -4.29 6.49 4.02
CA LEU A 70 -2.94 6.54 3.44
C LEU A 70 -2.41 5.13 3.13
N GLU A 71 -2.70 4.17 4.01
CA GLU A 71 -2.29 2.77 3.83
C GLU A 71 -2.97 2.14 2.63
N ASP A 72 -4.28 2.36 2.46
CA ASP A 72 -5.02 1.89 1.30
C ASP A 72 -4.54 2.53 0.00
N ALA A 73 -4.25 3.83 0.03
CA ALA A 73 -3.68 4.52 -1.13
C ALA A 73 -2.33 3.91 -1.53
N LEU A 74 -1.42 3.69 -0.57
CA LEU A 74 -0.11 3.06 -0.83
C LEU A 74 -0.28 1.61 -1.29
N ASN A 75 -1.19 0.85 -0.69
CA ASN A 75 -1.50 -0.51 -1.11
C ASN A 75 -1.97 -0.55 -2.57
N GLN A 76 -2.86 0.34 -2.99
CA GLN A 76 -3.32 0.40 -4.38
C GLN A 76 -2.21 0.82 -5.34
N ILE A 77 -1.40 1.82 -4.97
CA ILE A 77 -0.24 2.28 -5.78
C ILE A 77 0.74 1.13 -5.99
N PHE A 78 1.05 0.36 -4.95
CA PHE A 78 2.07 -0.70 -5.00
C PHE A 78 1.52 -2.09 -5.35
N LYS A 79 0.21 -2.30 -5.43
CA LYS A 79 -0.42 -3.60 -5.73
C LYS A 79 0.10 -4.25 -7.01
N ASN A 80 0.39 -3.45 -8.03
CA ASN A 80 0.83 -3.93 -9.34
C ASN A 80 2.33 -3.73 -9.59
N ARG A 81 3.12 -3.49 -8.52
CA ARG A 81 4.53 -3.09 -8.65
C ARG A 81 5.43 -3.82 -7.65
N PRO A 82 6.69 -4.08 -8.00
CA PRO A 82 7.65 -4.74 -7.12
C PRO A 82 8.22 -3.79 -6.04
N TYR A 83 7.36 -3.13 -5.26
CA TYR A 83 7.80 -2.20 -4.21
C TYR A 83 7.12 -2.55 -2.88
N SER A 84 7.87 -2.35 -1.81
CA SER A 84 7.41 -2.48 -0.43
C SER A 84 7.53 -1.13 0.23
N TYR A 85 6.58 -0.79 1.09
CA TYR A 85 6.65 0.40 1.93
C TYR A 85 6.69 0.01 3.40
N MET A 86 7.19 0.91 4.23
CA MET A 86 7.21 0.76 5.68
C MET A 86 6.90 2.11 6.31
N ILE A 87 5.90 2.15 7.18
CA ILE A 87 5.48 3.38 7.87
C ILE A 87 6.17 3.39 9.23
N LEU A 88 7.01 4.39 9.46
CA LEU A 88 7.73 4.63 10.70
C LEU A 88 7.29 5.99 11.25
N ASN A 89 6.42 5.97 12.26
CA ASN A 89 5.81 7.16 12.85
C ASN A 89 5.07 8.01 11.79
N LYS A 90 5.72 9.04 11.24
CA LYS A 90 5.19 9.94 10.21
C LYS A 90 6.02 9.91 8.92
N THR A 91 6.87 8.90 8.76
CA THR A 91 7.74 8.73 7.61
C THR A 91 7.45 7.43 6.89
N VAL A 92 7.14 7.51 5.59
CA VAL A 92 6.90 6.37 4.72
C VAL A 92 8.19 6.07 3.97
N VAL A 93 8.82 4.93 4.24
CA VAL A 93 10.04 4.48 3.57
C VAL A 93 9.68 3.51 2.45
N ILE A 94 10.02 3.85 1.20
CA ILE A 94 9.75 3.01 0.03
C ILE A 94 11.03 2.26 -0.36
N LYS A 95 10.92 0.94 -0.50
CA LYS A 95 12.00 0.04 -0.89
C LYS A 95 11.57 -0.80 -2.09
N LYS A 96 12.50 -1.12 -2.98
CA LYS A 96 12.26 -2.11 -4.04
C LYS A 96 12.07 -3.46 -3.36
N LYS A 97 10.91 -4.09 -3.57
CA LYS A 97 10.69 -5.46 -3.15
C LYS A 97 11.55 -6.31 -4.06
N ILE A 98 12.56 -6.96 -3.48
CA ILE A 98 13.26 -8.03 -4.14
C ILE A 98 12.20 -9.12 -4.25
N ILE A 99 11.59 -9.25 -5.43
CA ILE A 99 10.80 -10.44 -5.72
C ILE A 99 11.85 -11.53 -5.84
N GLU A 100 12.19 -12.16 -4.72
CA GLU A 100 12.57 -13.56 -4.78
C GLU A 100 11.37 -14.25 -5.40
N LYS A 101 11.45 -14.46 -6.71
CA LYS A 101 10.66 -15.47 -7.39
C LYS A 101 11.07 -16.77 -6.70
N GLU A 102 10.43 -17.05 -5.57
CA GLU A 102 10.47 -18.38 -5.00
C GLU A 102 10.06 -19.30 -6.13
N ALA A 103 10.99 -20.18 -6.43
CA ALA A 103 10.83 -21.25 -7.37
C ALA A 103 9.49 -21.92 -7.09
N SER A 104 8.50 -21.65 -7.94
CA SER A 104 7.46 -22.62 -8.29
C SER A 104 8.19 -23.79 -8.93
N SER A 105 8.73 -24.60 -8.03
CA SER A 105 9.36 -25.86 -8.28
C SER A 105 8.31 -26.82 -8.79
N ARG A 106 8.68 -27.43 -9.91
CA ARG A 106 8.73 -28.89 -10.01
C ARG A 106 7.38 -29.60 -9.95
N GLY A 107 6.61 -29.40 -11.01
CA GLY A 107 5.57 -30.34 -11.45
C GLY A 107 5.91 -31.15 -12.71
N LYS A 108 7.15 -31.14 -13.24
CA LYS A 108 7.51 -31.86 -14.49
C LYS A 108 8.93 -32.43 -14.53
N LEU A 109 9.36 -33.10 -13.47
CA LEU A 109 10.60 -33.90 -13.52
C LEU A 109 10.48 -35.23 -12.76
N TRP A 110 9.27 -35.80 -12.71
CA TRP A 110 9.05 -37.18 -12.27
C TRP A 110 8.94 -38.20 -13.42
N LEU A 111 8.86 -37.76 -14.68
CA LEU A 111 8.66 -38.70 -15.80
C LEU A 111 9.95 -39.27 -16.42
N PHE A 112 11.13 -38.74 -16.10
CA PHE A 112 12.38 -39.20 -16.73
C PHE A 112 13.31 -40.02 -15.83
N CYS A 113 13.02 -40.16 -14.53
CA CYS A 113 13.78 -41.06 -13.64
C CYS A 113 13.17 -42.47 -13.52
N ARG A 114 12.20 -42.84 -14.36
CA ARG A 114 11.62 -44.21 -14.40
C ARG A 114 11.90 -44.95 -15.71
N LEU A 115 13.01 -44.68 -16.39
CA LEU A 115 13.39 -45.38 -17.62
C LEU A 115 14.91 -45.57 -17.75
N ARG A 116 15.54 -46.06 -16.68
CA ARG A 116 16.87 -46.67 -16.77
C ARG A 116 17.02 -47.77 -15.72
N GLU A 117 16.16 -48.79 -15.82
CA GLU A 117 16.27 -50.01 -15.00
C GLU A 117 15.71 -51.25 -15.71
N LYS A 118 15.69 -51.27 -17.04
CA LYS A 118 15.57 -52.49 -17.84
C LYS A 118 16.38 -52.34 -19.12
N TRP A 119 17.16 -53.39 -19.39
CA TRP A 119 18.20 -53.58 -20.41
C TRP A 119 19.61 -53.17 -19.98
#